data_AF-A0A1I7V3K4-F1
#
_entry.id   AF-A0A1I7V3K4-F1
#
_cell.length_a   1.000
_cell.length_b   1.000
_cell.length_c   1.000
_cell.angle_alpha   90.00
_cell.angle_beta   90.00
_cell.angle_gamma   90.00
#
_symmetry.space_group_name_H-M   'P 1'
#
loop_
_entity.id
_entity.type
_entity.pdbx_description
1 polymer ?
#
loop_
_entity_poly.entity_id
_entity_poly.type
_entity_poly.pdbx_seq_one_letter_code
_entity_poly.pdbx_strand_id
1 'polypeptide(L)'
;MILLTIFITLFSLDVIFVCTRQVYIALTYENDCDLVFDTGSCSIFRRVALTCFVGVTTTQFSQMLERLIATVLKERYEFQTQWLGFLFVLFSVLSAILAIEWTLWNENPLEPMTHCLAYSASASIGERMYTVFFGILAVDLFILIVFLVLYHNNQKKVLTAGLNKKYQQYENLVVLRALFPMVFLNTIFVSTYILTAVIVRSFRNSMSITNYKLIAINTFIFPYVSFLLSVTILFTTRSEFKRRQQRKLKPNGTFTTQTYFNQYQRQWSVISDRKR
;
A
#
# COMPACT_ATOMS: atom_id res chain seq x y z
N MET A 1 -1.00 4.14 7.02
CA MET A 1 -0.48 5.20 6.12
C MET A 1 0.98 5.52 6.39
N ILE A 2 1.40 5.87 7.61
CA ILE A 2 2.81 6.17 7.90
C ILE A 2 3.75 5.02 7.52
N LEU A 3 3.45 3.79 7.98
CA LEU A 3 4.24 2.61 7.64
C LEU A 3 4.33 2.36 6.12
N LEU A 4 3.22 2.54 5.41
CA LEU A 4 3.17 2.42 3.95
C LEU A 4 4.10 3.46 3.28
N THR A 5 4.06 4.71 3.74
CA THR A 5 4.96 5.75 3.24
C THR A 5 6.42 5.42 3.54
N ILE A 6 6.73 4.89 4.73
CA ILE A 6 8.10 4.48 5.09
C ILE A 6 8.62 3.43 4.11
N PHE A 7 7.87 2.35 3.87
CA PHE A 7 8.28 1.33 2.91
C PHE A 7 8.49 1.89 1.49
N ILE A 8 7.59 2.75 1.02
CA ILE A 8 7.70 3.38 -0.29
C ILE A 8 8.93 4.29 -0.37
N THR A 9 9.22 5.06 0.68
CA THR A 9 10.41 5.95 0.72
C THR A 9 11.71 5.16 0.78
N LEU A 10 11.78 4.11 1.62
CA LEU A 10 12.95 3.24 1.70
C LEU A 10 13.20 2.55 0.36
N PHE A 11 12.16 2.01 -0.27
CA PHE A 11 12.26 1.41 -1.60
C PHE A 11 12.77 2.42 -2.64
N SER A 12 12.25 3.64 -2.64
CA SER A 12 12.65 4.67 -3.61
C SER A 12 14.10 5.09 -3.42
N LEU A 13 14.56 5.26 -2.18
CA LEU A 13 15.95 5.59 -1.87
C LEU A 13 16.90 4.46 -2.29
N ASP A 14 16.52 3.21 -2.01
CA ASP A 14 17.28 2.02 -2.40
C ASP A 14 17.44 1.92 -3.92
N VAL A 15 16.35 2.08 -4.67
CA VAL A 15 16.37 2.08 -6.14
C VAL A 15 17.25 3.21 -6.69
N ILE A 16 17.12 4.44 -6.16
CA ILE A 16 17.93 5.58 -6.60
C ILE A 16 19.41 5.29 -6.37
N PHE A 17 19.78 4.74 -5.20
CA PHE A 17 21.16 4.38 -4.89
C PHE A 17 21.70 3.32 -5.85
N VAL A 18 20.94 2.24 -6.07
CA VAL A 18 21.34 1.16 -6.98
C VAL A 18 21.50 1.65 -8.42
N CYS A 19 20.54 2.43 -8.93
CA CYS A 19 20.61 2.98 -10.29
C CYS A 19 21.77 3.97 -10.43
N THR A 20 22.01 4.82 -9.43
CA THR A 20 23.14 5.77 -9.46
C THR A 20 24.48 5.03 -9.48
N ARG A 21 24.61 3.97 -8.66
CA ARG A 21 25.81 3.12 -8.65
C ARG A 21 26.02 2.42 -9.99
N GLN A 22 24.95 1.95 -10.62
CA GLN A 22 25.03 1.30 -11.93
C GLN A 22 25.42 2.28 -13.04
N VAL A 23 24.87 3.50 -13.03
CA VAL A 23 25.26 4.56 -13.97
C VAL A 23 26.73 4.94 -13.76
N TYR A 24 27.17 5.08 -12.51
CA TYR A 24 28.57 5.37 -12.20
C TYR A 24 29.52 4.31 -12.81
N ILE A 25 29.24 3.03 -12.58
CA ILE A 25 30.04 1.92 -13.15
C ILE A 25 29.98 1.91 -14.67
N ALA A 26 28.80 2.16 -15.26
CA ALA A 26 28.65 2.27 -16.71
C ALA A 26 29.40 3.47 -17.33
N LEU A 27 29.79 4.47 -16.53
CA LEU A 27 30.61 5.60 -16.97
C LEU A 27 32.11 5.38 -16.71
N THR A 28 32.50 4.49 -15.78
CA THR A 28 33.88 4.28 -15.36
C THR A 28 34.42 2.88 -15.67
N TYR A 29 33.73 2.08 -16.49
CA TYR A 29 34.18 0.73 -16.82
C TYR A 29 35.39 0.77 -17.75
N GLU A 30 36.40 -0.05 -17.44
CA GLU A 30 37.58 -0.27 -18.28
C GLU A 30 37.54 -1.64 -18.97
N ASN A 31 36.96 -2.65 -18.32
CA ASN A 31 36.78 -3.99 -18.87
C ASN A 31 35.30 -4.42 -18.87
N ASP A 32 34.90 -5.26 -19.84
CA ASP A 32 33.53 -5.78 -19.94
C ASP A 32 33.07 -6.58 -18.70
N CYS A 33 34.02 -7.16 -17.96
CA CYS A 33 33.76 -7.90 -16.73
C CYS A 33 33.38 -7.01 -15.54
N ASP A 34 33.71 -5.71 -15.59
CA ASP A 34 33.39 -4.75 -14.52
C ASP A 34 31.90 -4.36 -14.52
N LEU A 35 31.18 -4.68 -15.60
CA LEU A 35 29.75 -4.43 -15.75
C LEU A 35 28.86 -5.46 -15.03
N VAL A 36 29.45 -6.56 -14.54
CA VAL A 36 28.74 -7.67 -13.88
C VAL A 36 28.88 -7.55 -12.37
N PHE A 37 27.77 -7.71 -11.65
CA PHE A 37 27.75 -7.65 -10.19
C PHE A 37 27.76 -9.03 -9.57
N ASP A 38 28.53 -9.20 -8.50
CA ASP A 38 28.38 -10.35 -7.61
C ASP A 38 27.11 -10.22 -6.76
N THR A 39 26.41 -11.34 -6.61
CA THR A 39 25.19 -11.44 -5.79
C THR A 39 25.41 -10.96 -4.35
N GLY A 40 26.54 -11.29 -3.74
CA GLY A 40 26.87 -10.90 -2.36
C GLY A 40 26.89 -9.37 -2.16
N SER A 41 27.50 -8.64 -3.09
CA SER A 41 27.64 -7.17 -3.04
C SER A 41 26.30 -6.44 -3.16
N CYS A 42 25.33 -7.02 -3.87
CA CYS A 42 23.99 -6.46 -4.07
C CYS A 42 22.93 -7.02 -3.09
N SER A 43 23.27 -8.06 -2.32
CA SER A 43 22.30 -8.86 -1.55
C SER A 43 21.50 -8.01 -0.55
N ILE A 44 22.15 -7.07 0.14
CA ILE A 44 21.51 -6.20 1.15
C ILE A 44 20.46 -5.30 0.49
N PHE A 45 20.85 -4.54 -0.55
CA PHE A 45 19.94 -3.63 -1.25
C PHE A 45 18.75 -4.38 -1.84
N ARG A 46 19.00 -5.53 -2.46
CA ARG A 46 17.93 -6.37 -2.99
C ARG A 46 16.98 -6.88 -1.92
N ARG A 47 17.49 -7.35 -0.77
CA ARG A 47 16.67 -7.78 0.37
C ARG A 47 15.80 -6.63 0.87
N VAL A 48 16.36 -5.43 0.99
CA VAL A 48 15.63 -4.23 1.38
C VAL A 48 14.52 -3.90 0.37
N ALA A 49 14.84 -3.85 -0.92
CA ALA A 49 13.88 -3.57 -1.98
C ALA A 49 12.71 -4.56 -1.99
N LEU A 50 13.01 -5.86 -1.96
CA LEU A 50 11.99 -6.91 -1.97
C LEU A 50 11.15 -6.90 -0.68
N THR A 51 11.79 -6.64 0.47
CA THR A 51 11.07 -6.53 1.75
C THR A 51 10.12 -5.34 1.74
N CYS A 52 10.53 -4.21 1.18
CA CYS A 52 9.66 -3.05 1.05
C CYS A 52 8.48 -3.33 0.10
N PHE A 53 8.72 -4.08 -0.99
CA PHE A 53 7.68 -4.48 -1.92
C PHE A 53 6.61 -5.36 -1.23
N VAL A 54 7.03 -6.44 -0.54
CA VAL A 54 6.10 -7.28 0.24
C VAL A 54 5.45 -6.47 1.37
N GLY A 55 6.22 -5.59 2.01
CA GLY A 55 5.78 -4.71 3.10
C GLY A 55 4.64 -3.77 2.70
N VAL A 56 4.61 -3.31 1.45
CA VAL A 56 3.48 -2.52 0.92
C VAL A 56 2.19 -3.34 0.95
N THR A 57 2.19 -4.56 0.41
CA THR A 57 1.00 -5.43 0.39
C THR A 57 0.58 -5.87 1.79
N THR A 58 1.51 -6.27 2.66
CA THR A 58 1.17 -6.66 4.04
C THR A 58 0.61 -5.49 4.85
N THR A 59 1.11 -4.27 4.62
CA THR A 59 0.57 -3.05 5.22
C THR A 59 -0.85 -2.76 4.71
N GLN A 60 -1.10 -2.90 3.41
CA GLN A 60 -2.45 -2.72 2.84
C GLN A 60 -3.44 -3.75 3.39
N PHE A 61 -2.99 -5.00 3.57
CA PHE A 61 -3.77 -6.05 4.21
C PHE A 61 -4.13 -5.69 5.66
N SER A 62 -3.17 -5.23 6.44
CA SER A 62 -3.40 -4.76 7.80
C SER A 62 -4.37 -3.58 7.86
N GLN A 63 -4.28 -2.63 6.92
CA GLN A 63 -5.23 -1.52 6.80
C GLN A 63 -6.64 -2.03 6.47
N MET A 64 -6.77 -3.03 5.59
CA MET A 64 -8.05 -3.67 5.29
C MET A 64 -8.67 -4.31 6.53
N LEU A 65 -7.88 -5.08 7.31
CA LEU A 65 -8.34 -5.72 8.55
C LEU A 65 -8.79 -4.69 9.58
N GLU A 66 -8.02 -3.61 9.77
CA GLU A 66 -8.39 -2.51 10.65
C GLU A 66 -9.75 -1.92 10.23
N ARG A 67 -9.98 -1.67 8.93
CA ARG A 67 -11.27 -1.14 8.44
C ARG A 67 -12.42 -2.14 8.57
N LEU A 68 -12.15 -3.43 8.40
CA LEU A 68 -13.14 -4.49 8.60
C LEU A 68 -13.58 -4.56 10.06
N ILE A 69 -12.61 -4.59 10.99
CA ILE A 69 -12.87 -4.59 12.44
C ILE A 69 -13.63 -3.33 12.85
N ALA A 70 -13.21 -2.15 12.39
CA ALA A 70 -13.90 -0.89 12.67
C ALA A 70 -15.35 -0.86 12.12
N THR A 71 -15.64 -1.62 11.06
CA THR A 71 -16.99 -1.69 10.48
C THR A 71 -17.89 -2.68 11.24
N VAL A 72 -17.33 -3.81 11.71
CA VAL A 72 -18.07 -4.90 12.37
C VAL A 72 -18.20 -4.67 13.88
N LEU A 73 -17.12 -4.28 14.57
CA LEU A 73 -17.01 -4.19 16.03
C LEU A 73 -17.00 -2.74 16.54
N LYS A 74 -18.00 -1.95 16.11
CA LYS A 74 -18.07 -0.50 16.36
C LYS A 74 -17.94 -0.09 17.84
N GLU A 75 -18.50 -0.87 18.76
CA GLU A 75 -18.57 -0.52 20.18
C GLU A 75 -17.28 -0.84 20.95
N ARG A 76 -16.54 -1.88 20.52
CA ARG A 76 -15.28 -2.31 21.17
C ARG A 76 -14.04 -1.70 20.53
N TYR A 77 -14.15 -1.27 19.28
CA TYR A 77 -13.03 -0.72 18.53
C TYR A 77 -12.39 0.48 19.22
N GLU A 78 -13.19 1.42 19.75
CA GLU A 78 -12.68 2.67 20.37
C GLU A 78 -11.71 2.42 21.53
N PHE A 79 -11.94 1.37 22.33
CA PHE A 79 -11.10 1.03 23.49
C PHE A 79 -9.84 0.24 23.14
N GLN A 80 -9.80 -0.47 22.00
CA GLN A 80 -8.70 -1.38 21.63
C GLN A 80 -7.78 -0.86 20.52
N THR A 81 -8.02 0.35 20.00
CA THR A 81 -7.34 0.89 18.81
C THR A 81 -5.81 0.88 18.88
N GLN A 82 -5.21 1.26 20.01
CA GLN A 82 -3.75 1.44 20.11
C GLN A 82 -2.98 0.11 20.10
N TRP A 83 -3.41 -0.88 20.88
CA TRP A 83 -2.75 -2.18 20.94
C TRP A 83 -2.92 -2.96 19.64
N LEU A 84 -4.12 -2.91 19.06
CA LEU A 84 -4.41 -3.57 17.78
C LEU A 84 -3.59 -2.97 16.63
N GLY A 85 -3.41 -1.64 16.63
CA GLY A 85 -2.57 -0.94 15.67
C GLY A 85 -1.10 -1.37 15.74
N PHE A 86 -0.55 -1.49 16.95
CA PHE A 86 0.82 -1.98 17.14
C PHE A 86 0.99 -3.42 16.63
N LEU A 87 0.04 -4.30 16.94
CA LEU A 87 0.04 -5.69 16.49
C LEU A 87 0.04 -5.79 14.96
N PHE A 88 -0.75 -4.96 14.26
CA PHE A 88 -0.76 -4.92 12.80
C PHE A 88 0.54 -4.39 12.19
N VAL A 89 1.18 -3.40 12.81
CA VAL A 89 2.48 -2.91 12.36
C VAL A 89 3.53 -4.02 12.51
N LEU A 90 3.57 -4.66 13.67
CA LEU A 90 4.51 -5.76 13.94
C LEU A 90 4.30 -6.92 12.95
N PHE A 91 3.04 -7.32 12.73
CA PHE A 91 2.69 -8.33 11.75
C PHE A 91 3.16 -7.96 10.33
N SER A 92 2.92 -6.72 9.89
CA SER A 92 3.28 -6.28 8.54
C SER A 92 4.79 -6.31 8.28
N VAL A 93 5.58 -5.87 9.27
CA VAL A 93 7.05 -5.85 9.18
C VAL A 93 7.63 -7.26 9.25
N LEU A 94 7.23 -8.06 10.23
CA LEU A 94 7.78 -9.41 10.41
C LEU A 94 7.40 -10.33 9.26
N SER A 95 6.15 -10.29 8.79
CA SER A 95 5.72 -11.11 7.65
C SER A 95 6.49 -10.77 6.37
N ALA A 96 6.78 -9.49 6.12
CA ALA A 96 7.56 -9.07 4.96
C ALA A 96 9.01 -9.57 5.02
N ILE A 97 9.67 -9.41 6.17
CA ILE A 97 11.05 -9.87 6.36
C ILE A 97 11.12 -11.39 6.21
N LEU A 98 10.26 -12.12 6.92
CA LEU A 98 10.27 -13.59 6.91
C LEU A 98 9.97 -14.16 5.53
N ALA A 99 9.05 -13.56 4.77
CA ALA A 99 8.74 -13.99 3.41
C ALA A 99 9.95 -13.87 2.48
N ILE A 100 10.70 -12.77 2.56
CA ILE A 100 11.87 -12.55 1.71
C ILE A 100 13.06 -13.40 2.15
N GLU A 101 13.30 -13.53 3.45
CA GLU A 101 14.35 -14.41 3.98
C GLU A 101 14.11 -15.87 3.58
N TRP A 102 12.87 -16.35 3.65
CA TRP A 102 12.51 -17.68 3.15
C TRP A 102 12.74 -17.83 1.65
N THR A 103 12.38 -16.81 0.88
CA THR A 103 12.51 -16.82 -0.59
C THR A 103 13.96 -16.89 -1.04
N LEU A 104 14.83 -16.13 -0.37
CA LEU A 104 16.27 -16.03 -0.66
C LEU A 104 17.12 -17.03 0.14
N TRP A 105 16.49 -18.03 0.76
CA TRP A 105 17.20 -19.03 1.54
C TRP A 105 18.10 -19.91 0.65
N ASN A 106 19.36 -20.10 1.06
CA ASN A 106 20.43 -20.80 0.32
C ASN A 106 20.82 -20.15 -1.02
N GLU A 107 20.89 -18.83 -1.05
CA GLU A 107 21.41 -18.12 -2.21
C GLU A 107 22.93 -18.23 -2.34
N ASN A 108 23.41 -18.45 -3.57
CA ASN A 108 24.83 -18.49 -3.87
C ASN A 108 25.39 -17.05 -3.96
N PRO A 109 26.30 -16.62 -3.07
CA PRO A 109 26.81 -15.25 -3.06
C PRO A 109 27.69 -14.91 -4.27
N LEU A 110 28.21 -15.91 -4.99
CA LEU A 110 29.13 -15.75 -6.13
C LEU A 110 28.43 -15.83 -7.50
N GLU A 111 27.09 -15.83 -7.53
CA GLU A 111 26.38 -15.87 -8.80
C GLU A 111 26.47 -14.49 -9.51
N PRO A 112 26.87 -14.45 -10.79
CA PRO A 112 26.97 -13.20 -11.54
C PRO A 112 25.58 -12.67 -11.94
N MET A 113 25.35 -11.38 -11.68
CA MET A 113 24.09 -10.69 -11.94
C MET A 113 24.28 -9.45 -12.81
N THR A 114 23.31 -9.21 -13.70
CA THR A 114 23.30 -8.05 -14.59
C THR A 114 22.71 -6.80 -13.95
N HIS A 115 22.00 -6.94 -12.83
CA HIS A 115 21.35 -5.84 -12.12
C HIS A 115 21.17 -6.22 -10.65
N CYS A 116 21.49 -5.32 -9.71
CA CYS A 116 21.39 -5.64 -8.27
C CYS A 116 19.95 -5.96 -7.82
N LEU A 117 18.94 -5.41 -8.50
CA LEU A 117 17.52 -5.67 -8.21
C LEU A 117 16.98 -6.94 -8.89
N ALA A 118 17.77 -7.59 -9.74
CA ALA A 118 17.40 -8.87 -10.30
C ALA A 118 17.50 -9.97 -9.23
N TYR A 119 16.54 -10.90 -9.24
CA TYR A 119 16.62 -12.10 -8.43
C TYR A 119 17.50 -13.15 -9.13
N SER A 120 18.12 -14.03 -8.33
CA SER A 120 19.02 -15.09 -8.80
C SER A 120 18.39 -15.95 -9.90
N ALA A 121 19.20 -16.37 -10.87
CA ALA A 121 18.78 -17.24 -11.96
C ALA A 121 18.66 -18.71 -11.52
N SER A 122 18.99 -19.02 -10.26
CA SER A 122 18.75 -20.32 -9.66
C SER A 122 17.27 -20.70 -9.75
N ALA A 123 17.00 -21.88 -10.30
CA ALA A 123 15.63 -22.37 -10.53
C ALA A 123 14.81 -22.41 -9.23
N SER A 124 15.44 -22.81 -8.11
CA SER A 124 14.78 -22.89 -6.81
C SER A 124 14.39 -21.53 -6.24
N ILE A 125 15.24 -20.50 -6.41
CA ILE A 125 14.95 -19.14 -5.95
C ILE A 125 13.88 -18.51 -6.83
N GLY A 126 13.97 -18.71 -8.14
CA GLY A 126 12.94 -18.32 -9.08
C GLY A 126 11.57 -18.88 -8.68
N GLU A 127 11.41 -20.20 -8.52
CA GLU A 127 10.13 -20.80 -8.13
C GLU A 127 9.54 -20.27 -6.83
N ARG A 128 10.37 -20.07 -5.80
CA ARG A 128 9.92 -19.45 -4.54
C ARG A 128 9.47 -18.00 -4.75
N MET A 129 10.20 -17.22 -5.57
CA MET A 129 9.81 -15.85 -5.90
C MET A 129 8.46 -15.78 -6.62
N TYR A 130 8.23 -16.65 -7.60
CA TYR A 130 6.94 -16.70 -8.28
C TYR A 130 5.81 -17.15 -7.33
N THR A 131 6.09 -18.04 -6.38
CA THR A 131 5.12 -18.41 -5.33
C THR A 131 4.73 -17.19 -4.49
N VAL A 132 5.71 -16.37 -4.07
CA VAL A 132 5.46 -15.11 -3.37
C VAL A 132 4.66 -14.13 -4.24
N PHE A 133 5.01 -13.98 -5.52
CA PHE A 133 4.26 -13.11 -6.43
C PHE A 133 2.80 -13.55 -6.60
N PHE A 134 2.52 -14.83 -6.81
CA PHE A 134 1.14 -15.32 -6.86
C PHE A 134 0.40 -15.10 -5.53
N GLY A 135 1.09 -15.26 -4.39
CA GLY A 135 0.56 -14.93 -3.07
C GLY A 135 0.18 -13.45 -2.95
N ILE A 136 1.08 -12.55 -3.35
CA ILE A 136 0.83 -11.10 -3.37
C ILE A 136 -0.38 -10.77 -4.25
N LEU A 137 -0.46 -11.35 -5.46
CA LEU A 137 -1.58 -11.14 -6.37
C LEU A 137 -2.92 -11.56 -5.73
N ALA A 138 -2.95 -12.74 -5.11
CA ALA A 138 -4.14 -13.24 -4.43
C ALA A 138 -4.56 -12.33 -3.27
N VAL A 139 -3.58 -11.85 -2.47
CA VAL A 139 -3.83 -10.93 -1.36
C VAL A 139 -4.32 -9.57 -1.86
N ASP A 140 -3.72 -8.99 -2.90
CA ASP A 140 -4.13 -7.70 -3.46
C ASP A 140 -5.56 -7.76 -4.04
N LEU A 141 -5.91 -8.83 -4.77
CA LEU A 141 -7.27 -9.04 -5.27
C LEU A 141 -8.27 -9.21 -4.12
N PHE A 142 -7.91 -9.96 -3.08
CA PHE A 142 -8.74 -10.12 -1.89
C PHE A 142 -8.98 -8.77 -1.18
N ILE A 143 -7.92 -7.98 -0.99
CA ILE A 143 -8.01 -6.63 -0.41
C ILE A 143 -8.96 -5.77 -1.23
N LEU A 144 -8.81 -5.74 -2.56
CA LEU A 144 -9.65 -4.94 -3.45
C LEU A 144 -11.14 -5.31 -3.33
N ILE A 145 -11.46 -6.61 -3.34
CA ILE A 145 -12.83 -7.11 -3.20
C ILE A 145 -13.42 -6.67 -1.86
N VAL A 146 -12.69 -6.88 -0.76
CA VAL A 146 -13.16 -6.49 0.58
C VAL A 146 -13.36 -4.98 0.68
N PHE A 147 -12.46 -4.17 0.13
CA PHE A 147 -12.60 -2.72 0.09
C PHE A 147 -13.85 -2.27 -0.69
N LEU A 148 -14.15 -2.89 -1.84
CA LEU A 148 -15.35 -2.60 -2.62
C LEU A 148 -16.63 -2.94 -1.83
N VAL A 149 -16.67 -4.11 -1.20
CA VAL A 149 -17.79 -4.54 -0.36
C VAL A 149 -17.99 -3.59 0.82
N LEU A 150 -16.90 -3.24 1.52
CA LEU A 150 -16.93 -2.30 2.64
C LEU A 150 -17.39 -0.91 2.20
N TYR A 151 -16.95 -0.43 1.04
CA TYR A 151 -17.33 0.87 0.50
C TYR A 151 -18.83 0.94 0.22
N HIS A 152 -19.38 -0.03 -0.51
CA HIS A 152 -20.81 -0.09 -0.81
C HIS A 152 -21.68 -0.27 0.44
N ASN A 153 -21.26 -1.14 1.36
CA ASN A 153 -21.99 -1.38 2.61
C ASN A 153 -22.02 -0.15 3.51
N ASN A 154 -20.90 0.55 3.65
CA ASN A 154 -20.85 1.78 4.46
C ASN A 154 -21.64 2.91 3.80
N GLN A 155 -21.63 3.05 2.48
CA GLN A 155 -22.50 4.02 1.79
C GLN A 155 -23.97 3.78 2.12
N LYS A 156 -24.49 2.57 1.93
CA LYS A 156 -25.90 2.24 2.19
C LYS A 156 -26.30 2.49 3.65
N LYS A 157 -25.44 2.13 4.60
CA LYS A 157 -25.74 2.25 6.03
C LYS A 157 -25.67 3.69 6.56
N VAL A 158 -24.88 4.58 5.95
CA VAL A 158 -24.82 6.01 6.34
C VAL A 158 -26.16 6.72 6.10
N LEU A 159 -26.94 6.30 5.09
CA LEU A 159 -28.26 6.85 4.81
C LEU A 159 -29.33 6.43 5.85
N THR A 160 -29.12 5.32 6.55
CA THR A 160 -30.13 4.68 7.41
C THR A 160 -29.79 4.69 8.91
N ALA A 161 -28.60 5.14 9.31
CA ALA A 161 -28.13 5.08 10.69
C ALA A 161 -28.52 6.30 11.55
N GLY A 162 -28.79 6.06 12.84
CA GLY A 162 -28.97 7.11 13.87
C GLY A 162 -27.68 7.92 14.13
N LEU A 163 -27.82 9.09 14.77
CA LEU A 163 -26.78 10.15 14.83
C LEU A 163 -25.36 9.67 15.19
N ASN A 164 -25.19 8.90 16.29
CA ASN A 164 -23.87 8.46 16.74
C ASN A 164 -23.24 7.42 15.79
N LYS A 165 -24.04 6.44 15.34
CA LYS A 165 -23.61 5.42 14.37
C LYS A 165 -23.27 6.04 13.00
N LYS A 166 -23.96 7.13 12.64
CA LYS A 166 -23.73 7.88 11.41
C LYS A 166 -22.37 8.57 11.41
N TYR A 167 -21.92 9.10 12.56
CA TYR A 167 -20.61 9.75 12.69
C TYR A 167 -19.46 8.76 12.45
N GLN A 168 -19.42 7.65 13.20
CA GLN A 168 -18.39 6.61 13.03
C GLN A 168 -18.36 6.01 11.62
N GLN A 169 -19.53 5.79 11.01
CA GLN A 169 -19.62 5.27 9.65
C GLN A 169 -19.16 6.28 8.60
N TYR A 170 -19.45 7.56 8.81
CA TYR A 170 -18.96 8.61 7.95
C TYR A 170 -17.43 8.72 8.01
N GLU A 171 -16.84 8.58 9.19
CA GLU A 171 -15.38 8.54 9.36
C GLU A 171 -14.76 7.36 8.60
N ASN A 172 -15.29 6.15 8.77
CA ASN A 172 -14.82 4.98 8.02
C ASN A 172 -14.96 5.16 6.51
N LEU A 173 -16.05 5.80 6.04
CA LEU A 173 -16.27 6.07 4.62
C LEU A 173 -15.27 7.09 4.06
N VAL A 174 -14.93 8.13 4.82
CA VAL A 174 -13.90 9.11 4.45
C VAL A 174 -12.53 8.44 4.31
N VAL A 175 -12.18 7.57 5.28
CA VAL A 175 -10.91 6.82 5.23
C VAL A 175 -10.88 5.84 4.05
N LEU A 176 -11.95 5.06 3.86
CA LEU A 176 -12.08 4.14 2.72
C LEU A 176 -11.94 4.87 1.38
N ARG A 177 -12.53 6.07 1.25
CA ARG A 177 -12.43 6.89 0.04
C ARG A 177 -11.00 7.35 -0.23
N ALA A 178 -10.21 7.64 0.79
CA ALA A 178 -8.81 8.03 0.64
C ALA A 178 -7.91 6.83 0.29
N LEU A 179 -8.16 5.66 0.88
CA LEU A 179 -7.37 4.45 0.67
C LEU A 179 -7.70 3.71 -0.64
N PHE A 180 -8.95 3.75 -1.08
CA PHE A 180 -9.40 3.05 -2.29
C PHE A 180 -8.56 3.31 -3.55
N PRO A 181 -8.26 4.57 -3.95
CA PRO A 181 -7.43 4.81 -5.14
C PRO A 181 -6.02 4.24 -5.00
N MET A 182 -5.46 4.18 -3.79
CA MET A 182 -4.13 3.59 -3.56
C MET A 182 -4.15 2.08 -3.78
N VAL A 183 -5.13 1.39 -3.17
CA VAL A 183 -5.30 -0.06 -3.30
C VAL A 183 -5.59 -0.43 -4.75
N PHE A 184 -6.46 0.32 -5.42
CA PHE A 184 -6.83 0.08 -6.82
C PHE A 184 -5.62 0.22 -7.76
N LEU A 185 -4.86 1.31 -7.63
CA LEU A 185 -3.65 1.50 -8.44
C LEU A 185 -2.61 0.42 -8.14
N ASN A 186 -2.35 0.13 -6.86
CA ASN A 186 -1.41 -0.94 -6.48
C ASN A 186 -1.79 -2.27 -7.15
N THR A 187 -3.06 -2.66 -7.04
CA THR A 187 -3.56 -3.91 -7.61
C THR A 187 -3.36 -3.96 -9.13
N ILE A 188 -3.66 -2.88 -9.85
CA ILE A 188 -3.47 -2.82 -11.31
C ILE A 188 -1.99 -2.99 -11.68
N PHE A 189 -1.10 -2.23 -11.04
CA PHE A 189 0.31 -2.25 -11.41
C PHE A 189 0.98 -3.57 -11.03
N VAL A 190 0.73 -4.07 -9.83
CA VAL A 190 1.27 -5.35 -9.36
C VAL A 190 0.73 -6.50 -10.21
N SER A 191 -0.56 -6.52 -10.53
CA SER A 191 -1.14 -7.54 -11.42
C SER A 191 -0.52 -7.50 -12.81
N THR A 192 -0.34 -6.30 -13.38
CA THR A 192 0.27 -6.13 -14.71
C THR A 192 1.72 -6.63 -14.71
N TYR A 193 2.48 -6.31 -13.67
CA TYR A 193 3.86 -6.79 -13.53
C TYR A 193 3.92 -8.32 -13.44
N ILE A 194 3.12 -8.93 -12.56
CA ILE A 194 3.13 -10.38 -12.36
C ILE A 194 2.69 -11.11 -13.63
N LEU A 195 1.63 -10.62 -14.29
CA LEU A 195 1.15 -11.19 -15.54
C LEU A 195 2.24 -11.13 -16.62
N THR A 196 2.91 -9.98 -16.76
CA THR A 196 4.02 -9.83 -17.71
C THR A 196 5.17 -10.78 -17.38
N ALA A 197 5.55 -10.89 -16.10
CA ALA A 197 6.61 -11.80 -15.65
C ALA A 197 6.29 -13.28 -15.90
N VAL A 198 5.02 -13.69 -15.77
CA VAL A 198 4.55 -15.06 -16.06
C VAL A 198 4.53 -15.34 -17.56
N ILE A 199 4.06 -14.39 -18.37
CA ILE A 199 4.08 -14.50 -19.84
C ILE A 199 5.53 -14.64 -20.32
N VAL A 200 6.42 -13.74 -19.90
CA VAL A 200 7.84 -13.76 -20.28
C VAL A 200 8.52 -15.07 -19.88
N ARG A 201 8.20 -15.61 -18.69
CA ARG A 201 8.70 -16.94 -18.26
C ARG A 201 8.20 -18.07 -19.15
N SER A 202 6.94 -18.02 -19.59
CA SER A 202 6.36 -19.05 -20.45
C SER A 202 7.07 -19.14 -21.81
N PHE A 203 7.59 -18.01 -22.31
CA PHE A 203 8.37 -17.94 -23.54
C PHE A 203 9.89 -18.09 -23.33
N ARG A 204 10.35 -18.43 -22.12
CA ARG A 204 11.80 -18.58 -21.80
C ARG A 204 12.51 -19.54 -22.74
N ASN A 205 11.88 -20.67 -23.06
CA ASN A 205 12.51 -21.72 -23.88
C ASN A 205 12.62 -21.34 -25.37
N SER A 206 11.88 -20.32 -25.82
CA SER A 206 11.86 -19.85 -27.21
C SER A 206 12.77 -18.64 -27.44
N MET A 207 13.39 -18.08 -26.39
CA MET A 207 14.22 -16.87 -26.48
C MET A 207 15.68 -17.16 -26.12
N SER A 208 16.60 -16.41 -26.73
CA SER A 208 17.99 -16.38 -26.29
C SER A 208 18.08 -15.82 -24.85
N ILE A 209 19.08 -16.26 -24.11
CA ILE A 209 19.25 -15.86 -22.70
C ILE A 209 19.40 -14.34 -22.55
N THR A 210 20.03 -13.70 -23.54
CA THR A 210 20.24 -12.25 -23.61
C THR A 210 18.92 -11.51 -23.77
N ASN A 211 18.06 -11.95 -24.70
CA ASN A 211 16.75 -11.32 -24.91
C ASN A 211 15.85 -11.49 -23.69
N TYR A 212 15.88 -12.68 -23.06
CA TYR A 212 15.16 -12.93 -21.82
C TYR A 212 15.58 -11.96 -20.69
N LYS A 213 16.89 -11.79 -20.47
CA LYS A 213 17.42 -10.87 -19.45
C LYS A 213 17.07 -9.41 -19.75
N LEU A 214 17.16 -9.00 -21.02
CA LEU A 214 16.87 -7.63 -21.44
C LEU A 214 15.39 -7.30 -21.27
N ILE A 215 14.49 -8.23 -21.59
CA ILE A 215 13.06 -8.09 -21.32
C ILE A 215 12.79 -8.05 -19.80
N ALA A 216 13.43 -8.91 -19.01
CA ALA A 216 13.25 -8.93 -17.56
C ALA A 216 13.65 -7.60 -16.89
N ILE A 217 14.75 -6.98 -17.33
CA ILE A 217 15.19 -5.67 -16.84
C ILE A 217 14.18 -4.58 -17.24
N ASN A 218 13.74 -4.53 -18.49
CA ASN A 218 12.79 -3.53 -18.96
C ASN A 218 11.37 -3.72 -18.37
N THR A 219 11.03 -4.92 -17.94
CA THR A 219 9.75 -5.24 -17.27
C THR A 219 9.74 -4.83 -15.79
N PHE A 220 10.88 -4.38 -15.24
CA PHE A 220 10.98 -3.99 -13.84
C PHE A 220 10.17 -2.72 -13.52
N ILE A 221 8.88 -2.91 -13.25
CA ILE A 221 7.88 -1.85 -13.08
C ILE A 221 7.90 -1.21 -11.66
N PHE A 222 8.55 -1.84 -10.69
CA PHE A 222 8.48 -1.44 -9.27
C PHE A 222 8.80 0.03 -8.97
N PRO A 223 9.80 0.69 -9.62
CA PRO A 223 10.05 2.12 -9.41
C PRO A 223 8.85 3.00 -9.80
N TYR A 224 8.15 2.64 -10.88
CA TYR A 224 6.96 3.34 -11.33
C TYR A 224 5.78 3.17 -10.36
N VAL A 225 5.61 1.98 -9.79
CA VAL A 225 4.58 1.73 -8.76
C VAL A 225 4.83 2.58 -7.52
N SER A 226 6.07 2.61 -7.05
CA SER A 226 6.48 3.42 -5.89
C SER A 226 6.22 4.91 -6.11
N PHE A 227 6.55 5.43 -7.29
CA PHE A 227 6.30 6.81 -7.67
C PHE A 227 4.80 7.13 -7.71
N LEU A 228 4.00 6.30 -8.38
CA LEU A 228 2.56 6.53 -8.53
C LEU A 228 1.81 6.41 -7.19
N LEU A 229 2.21 5.49 -6.32
CA LEU A 229 1.69 5.40 -4.95
C LEU A 229 2.03 6.66 -4.14
N SER A 230 3.29 7.14 -4.22
CA SER A 230 3.72 8.37 -3.56
C SER A 230 2.90 9.58 -3.99
N VAL A 231 2.72 9.73 -5.31
CA VAL A 231 1.91 10.80 -5.91
C VAL A 231 0.46 10.70 -5.44
N THR A 232 -0.12 9.49 -5.42
CA THR A 232 -1.49 9.27 -4.95
C THR A 232 -1.68 9.61 -3.47
N ILE A 233 -0.73 9.23 -2.62
CA ILE A 233 -0.72 9.60 -1.19
C ILE A 233 -0.68 11.12 -1.03
N LEU A 234 0.15 11.81 -1.80
CA LEU A 234 0.27 13.27 -1.76
C LEU A 234 -1.03 13.96 -2.21
N PHE A 235 -1.62 13.52 -3.32
CA PHE A 235 -2.87 14.08 -3.84
C PHE A 235 -4.05 13.85 -2.89
N THR A 236 -4.21 12.64 -2.37
CA THR A 236 -5.27 12.31 -1.41
C THR A 236 -5.12 13.11 -0.12
N THR A 237 -3.91 13.20 0.42
CA THR A 237 -3.62 13.98 1.64
C THR A 237 -3.90 15.48 1.43
N ARG A 238 -3.44 16.06 0.31
CA ARG A 238 -3.72 17.47 -0.02
C ARG A 238 -5.20 17.75 -0.24
N SER A 239 -5.90 16.85 -0.93
CA SER A 239 -7.34 16.95 -1.16
C SER A 239 -8.13 16.93 0.15
N GLU A 240 -7.80 16.00 1.05
CA GLU A 240 -8.43 15.91 2.37
C GLU A 240 -8.07 17.11 3.27
N PHE A 241 -6.84 17.62 3.20
CA PHE A 241 -6.45 18.84 3.91
C PHE A 241 -7.25 20.07 3.43
N LYS A 242 -7.40 20.25 2.11
CA LYS A 242 -8.24 21.32 1.53
C LYS A 242 -9.70 21.18 1.97
N ARG A 243 -10.25 19.96 1.96
CA ARG A 243 -11.61 19.68 2.45
C ARG A 243 -11.78 20.03 3.93
N ARG A 244 -10.79 19.70 4.77
CA ARG A 244 -10.80 20.06 6.20
C ARG A 244 -10.75 21.58 6.40
N GLN A 245 -9.93 22.30 5.64
CA GLN A 245 -9.90 23.77 5.68
C GLN A 245 -11.23 24.38 5.23
N GLN A 246 -11.82 23.90 4.13
CA GLN A 246 -13.13 24.38 3.65
C GLN A 246 -14.25 24.14 4.67
N ARG A 247 -14.23 23.03 5.42
CA ARG A 247 -15.19 22.78 6.52
C ARG A 247 -15.01 23.75 7.69
N LYS A 248 -13.78 24.19 7.97
CA LYS A 248 -13.52 25.23 8.99
C LYS A 248 -13.96 26.62 8.52
N LEU A 249 -13.81 26.91 7.23
CA LEU A 249 -14.14 28.21 6.62
C LEU A 249 -15.63 28.38 6.27
N LYS A 250 -16.36 27.30 6.03
CA LYS A 250 -17.82 27.29 5.91
C LYS A 250 -18.43 26.69 7.18
N PRO A 251 -18.57 27.46 8.28
CA PRO A 251 -19.42 27.04 9.38
C PRO A 251 -20.87 27.17 8.91
N ASN A 252 -21.34 26.27 8.05
CA ASN A 252 -22.77 26.15 7.74
C ASN A 252 -23.60 25.94 9.03
N GLY A 253 -22.95 25.62 10.15
CA GLY A 253 -23.52 25.43 11.47
C GLY A 253 -23.70 26.68 12.34
N THR A 254 -23.03 27.82 12.18
CA THR A 254 -23.30 28.95 13.11
C THR A 254 -24.69 29.52 12.88
N PHE A 255 -25.11 29.69 11.63
CA PHE A 255 -26.46 30.17 11.34
C PHE A 255 -27.54 29.11 11.62
N THR A 256 -27.37 27.85 11.19
CA THR A 256 -28.39 26.80 11.40
C THR A 256 -28.46 26.26 12.83
N THR A 257 -27.33 26.08 13.52
CA THR A 257 -27.31 25.57 14.91
C THR A 257 -27.90 26.61 15.87
N GLN A 258 -27.60 27.90 15.65
CA GLN A 258 -28.16 28.98 16.45
C GLN A 258 -29.66 29.19 16.16
N THR A 259 -30.10 28.96 14.91
CA THR A 259 -31.54 28.92 14.57
C THR A 259 -32.23 27.71 15.21
N TYR A 260 -31.59 26.54 15.24
CA TYR A 260 -32.12 25.32 15.87
C TYR A 260 -32.22 25.46 17.39
N PHE A 261 -31.18 26.01 18.05
CA PHE A 261 -31.20 26.30 19.49
C PHE A 261 -32.22 27.38 19.84
N ASN A 262 -32.35 28.43 19.02
CA ASN A 262 -33.39 29.45 19.21
C ASN A 262 -34.81 28.87 19.05
N GLN A 263 -35.02 27.94 18.12
CA GLN A 263 -36.31 27.23 17.97
C GLN A 263 -36.60 26.33 19.18
N TYR A 264 -35.62 25.57 19.66
CA TYR A 264 -35.77 24.75 20.87
C TYR A 264 -36.07 25.62 22.09
N GLN A 265 -35.33 26.72 22.27
CA GLN A 265 -35.53 27.63 23.39
C GLN A 265 -36.93 28.24 23.39
N ARG A 266 -37.47 28.61 22.21
CA ARG A 266 -38.86 29.06 22.06
C ARG A 266 -39.88 27.97 22.39
N GLN A 267 -39.65 26.74 21.96
CA GLN A 267 -40.58 25.63 22.28
C GLN A 267 -40.62 25.35 23.79
N TRP A 268 -39.46 25.41 24.46
CA TRP A 268 -39.38 25.22 25.91
C TRP A 268 -39.98 26.37 26.71
N SER A 269 -39.85 27.63 26.26
CA SER A 269 -40.46 28.77 26.94
C SER A 269 -42.00 28.73 26.88
N VAL A 270 -42.58 28.31 25.74
CA VAL A 270 -44.04 28.14 25.64
C VAL A 270 -44.57 27.03 26.57
N ILE A 271 -43.77 25.98 26.81
CA ILE A 271 -44.13 24.90 27.73
C ILE A 271 -44.01 25.35 29.20
N SER A 272 -43.02 26.18 29.54
CA SER A 272 -42.89 26.74 30.89
C SER A 272 -44.02 27.72 31.23
N ASP A 273 -44.48 28.49 30.25
CA ASP A 273 -45.56 29.47 30.45
C ASP A 273 -46.94 28.80 30.60
N ARG A 274 -47.15 27.58 30.04
CA ARG A 274 -48.38 26.80 30.25
C ARG A 274 -48.46 26.07 31.59
N LYS A 275 -47.37 26.03 32.36
CA LYS A 275 -47.33 25.41 33.70
C LYS A 275 -47.47 26.41 34.85
N ARG A 276 -47.68 27.70 34.55
CA ARG A 276 -48.07 28.74 35.50
C ARG A 276 -49.55 29.02 35.38
#